data_AF-A0A6L3Y0B1-F1
#
_entry.id   AF-A0A6L3Y0B1-F1
#
_cell.length_a   1.000
_cell.length_b   1.000
_cell.length_c   1.000
_cell.angle_alpha   90.00
_cell.angle_beta   90.00
_cell.angle_gamma   90.00
#
_symmetry.space_group_name_H-M   'P 1'
#
loop_
_entity.id
_entity.type
_entity.pdbx_description
1 polymer ?
#
loop_
_entity_poly.entity_id
_entity_poly.type
_entity_poly.pdbx_seq_one_letter_code
_entity_poly.pdbx_strand_id
1 'polypeptide(L)' 'NGDALSIEQRAASEVTGVAGSFGAVQWAPQEAQVYNPAFDVTPASLISGWVLDTGVVTSDEVAKGKFA' A
#
# COMPACT_ATOMS: atom_id res chain seq x y z
N ASN A 1 -15.21 0.96 2.22
CA ASN A 1 -14.46 1.92 1.37
C ASN A 1 -13.05 2.22 1.87
N GLY A 2 -12.63 1.75 3.05
CA GLY A 2 -11.26 1.91 3.52
C GLY A 2 -10.89 3.34 3.96
N ASP A 3 -11.83 4.28 3.88
CA ASP A 3 -11.66 5.69 4.28
C ASP A 3 -11.22 5.89 5.75
N ALA A 4 -11.41 4.88 6.60
CA ALA A 4 -10.96 4.89 7.99
C ALA A 4 -9.48 4.47 8.16
N LEU A 5 -8.84 3.93 7.12
CA LEU A 5 -7.45 3.49 7.16
C LEU A 5 -6.53 4.70 6.95
N SER A 6 -5.67 4.97 7.94
CA SER A 6 -4.62 5.97 7.78
C SER A 6 -3.53 5.44 6.84
N ILE A 7 -3.21 6.19 5.79
CA ILE A 7 -2.14 5.84 4.85
C ILE A 7 -0.82 6.43 5.35
N GLU A 8 0.12 5.56 5.68
CA GLU A 8 1.47 5.95 6.10
C GLU A 8 2.18 6.73 4.99
N GLN A 9 2.77 7.88 5.32
CA GLN A 9 3.66 8.65 4.45
C GLN A 9 5.10 8.39 4.86
N ARG A 10 5.91 7.84 3.95
CA ARG A 10 7.31 7.50 4.23
C ARG A 10 8.25 8.61 3.78
N ALA A 11 9.51 8.50 4.20
CA ALA A 11 10.53 9.49 3.92
C ALA A 11 10.69 9.73 2.40
N ALA A 12 10.76 10.99 1.98
CA ALA A 12 10.96 11.36 0.59
C ALA A 12 12.26 10.77 0.00
N SER A 13 13.26 10.54 0.85
CA SER A 13 14.56 9.96 0.46
C SER A 13 14.45 8.59 -0.20
N GLU A 14 13.40 7.81 0.10
CA GLU A 14 13.17 6.51 -0.55
C GLU A 14 12.81 6.64 -2.04
N VAL A 15 12.30 7.81 -2.45
CA VAL A 15 11.94 8.13 -3.84
C VAL A 15 13.04 8.95 -4.51
N THR A 16 13.73 9.83 -3.79
CA THR A 16 14.75 10.72 -4.38
C THR A 16 16.13 10.07 -4.54
N GLY A 17 16.38 8.99 -3.80
CA GLY A 17 17.69 8.36 -3.72
C GLY A 17 17.71 7.08 -2.91
N VAL A 18 18.91 6.64 -2.57
CA VAL A 18 19.15 5.51 -1.65
C VAL A 18 20.48 5.69 -0.94
N ALA A 19 20.55 5.26 0.31
CA ALA A 19 21.78 5.19 1.09
C ALA A 19 22.02 3.78 1.60
N GLY A 20 23.25 3.29 1.50
CA GLY A 20 23.64 1.95 1.94
C GLY A 20 25.14 1.82 2.15
N SER A 21 25.63 0.58 2.17
CA SER A 21 27.06 0.28 2.36
C SER A 21 27.98 0.85 1.27
N PHE A 22 27.42 1.20 0.12
CA PHE A 22 28.12 1.80 -1.02
C PHE A 22 28.09 3.33 -1.02
N GLY A 23 27.58 3.96 0.04
CA GLY A 23 27.39 5.41 0.13
C GLY A 23 25.95 5.85 -0.19
N ALA A 24 25.78 7.12 -0.51
CA ALA A 24 24.49 7.72 -0.85
C ALA A 24 24.45 8.11 -2.33
N VAL A 25 23.35 7.75 -3.00
CA VAL A 25 23.08 8.11 -4.39
C VAL A 25 21.78 8.89 -4.44
N GLN A 26 21.79 10.03 -5.15
CA GLN A 26 20.65 10.89 -5.37
C GLN A 26 20.41 10.97 -6.89
N TRP A 27 19.22 10.57 -7.34
CA TRP A 27 18.85 10.66 -8.76
C TRP A 27 17.83 11.77 -9.02
N ALA A 28 17.02 12.14 -8.02
CA ALA A 28 16.10 13.26 -8.15
C ALA A 28 16.80 14.60 -7.81
N PRO A 29 16.34 15.73 -8.37
CA PRO A 29 16.81 17.06 -7.94
C PRO A 29 16.71 17.27 -6.43
N GLN A 30 17.63 18.06 -5.86
CA GLN A 30 17.76 18.26 -4.41
C GLN A 30 16.45 18.71 -3.72
N GLU A 31 15.63 19.51 -4.40
CA GLU A 31 14.41 20.12 -3.85
C GLU A 31 13.12 19.53 -4.45
N ALA A 32 13.23 18.38 -5.13
CA ALA A 32 12.08 17.71 -5.71
C ALA A 32 11.04 17.40 -4.61
N GLN A 33 9.81 17.90 -4.79
CA GLN A 33 8.69 17.57 -3.91
C GLN A 33 8.25 16.14 -4.18
N VAL A 34 7.99 15.39 -3.11
CA VAL A 34 7.67 13.96 -3.18
C VAL A 34 6.35 13.68 -2.47
N TYR A 35 5.55 12.81 -3.08
CA TYR A 35 4.43 12.14 -2.45
C TYR A 35 4.77 10.65 -2.35
N ASN A 36 4.94 10.12 -1.13
CA ASN A 36 5.40 8.75 -0.88
C ASN A 36 4.46 8.01 0.11
N PRO A 37 3.19 7.76 -0.28
CA PRO A 37 2.32 6.87 0.48
C PRO A 37 2.87 5.44 0.44
N ALA A 38 3.01 4.80 1.59
CA ALA A 38 3.48 3.43 1.69
C ALA A 38 2.43 2.39 1.24
N PHE A 39 1.15 2.77 1.26
CA PHE A 39 0.01 1.91 0.98
C PHE A 39 -1.05 2.63 0.15
N ASP A 40 -1.90 1.86 -0.51
CA ASP A 40 -3.17 2.31 -1.09
C ASP A 40 -4.31 1.42 -0.60
N VAL A 41 -5.54 1.75 -1.01
CA VAL A 41 -6.74 0.97 -0.68
C VAL A 41 -7.33 0.40 -1.96
N THR A 42 -7.44 -0.93 -2.00
CA THR A 42 -8.22 -1.63 -3.02
C THR A 42 -9.66 -1.86 -2.52
N PRO A 43 -10.70 -1.30 -3.16
CA PRO A 43 -12.09 -1.60 -2.82
C PRO A 43 -12.40 -3.10 -2.90
N ALA A 44 -13.19 -3.62 -1.94
CA ALA A 44 -13.54 -5.04 -1.88
C ALA A 44 -14.23 -5.56 -3.16
N SER A 45 -14.95 -4.69 -3.89
CA SER A 45 -15.59 -5.02 -5.16
C SER A 45 -14.60 -5.36 -6.29
N LEU A 46 -13.32 -5.05 -6.13
CA LEU A 46 -12.25 -5.37 -7.09
C LEU A 46 -11.46 -6.63 -6.71
N ILE A 47 -11.78 -7.27 -5.58
CA ILE A 47 -11.05 -8.44 -5.07
C ILE A 47 -11.82 -9.71 -5.42
N SER A 48 -11.19 -10.63 -6.14
CA SER A 48 -11.78 -11.93 -6.52
C SER A 48 -11.85 -12.92 -5.36
N GLY A 49 -10.92 -12.82 -4.40
CA GLY A 49 -10.93 -13.66 -3.22
C GLY A 49 -9.85 -13.31 -2.20
N TRP A 50 -10.06 -13.76 -0.97
CA TRP A 50 -9.15 -13.58 0.16
C TRP A 50 -8.65 -14.95 0.61
N VAL A 51 -7.33 -15.15 0.60
CA VAL A 51 -6.72 -16.39 1.09
C VAL A 51 -6.39 -16.22 2.57
N LEU A 52 -7.06 -17.00 3.40
CA LEU A 52 -6.89 -17.03 4.86
C LEU A 52 -6.33 -18.39 5.29
N ASP A 53 -5.87 -18.47 6.54
CA ASP A 53 -5.48 -19.74 7.17
C ASP A 53 -6.66 -20.75 7.25
N THR A 54 -7.90 -20.26 7.24
CA THR A 54 -9.12 -21.08 7.22
C THR A 54 -9.61 -21.46 5.82
N GLY A 55 -8.93 -21.05 4.75
CA GLY A 55 -9.31 -21.29 3.36
C GLY A 55 -9.56 -20.02 2.56
N VAL A 56 -10.22 -20.15 1.41
CA VAL A 56 -10.47 -19.04 0.48
C VAL A 56 -11.88 -18.50 0.68
N VAL A 57 -11.99 -17.18 0.87
CA VAL A 57 -13.27 -16.45 0.86
C VAL A 57 -13.46 -15.81 -0.51
N THR A 58 -14.65 -15.98 -1.09
CA THR A 58 -15.05 -15.43 -2.39
C THR A 58 -15.76 -14.08 -2.25
N SER A 59 -15.82 -13.31 -3.34
CA SER A 59 -16.59 -12.06 -3.40
C SER A 59 -18.08 -12.26 -3.05
N ASP A 60 -18.69 -13.37 -3.47
CA ASP A 60 -20.08 -13.72 -3.14
C ASP A 60 -20.31 -13.94 -1.64
N GLU A 61 -19.36 -14.56 -0.94
CA GLU A 61 -19.43 -14.76 0.51
C GLU A 61 -19.28 -13.43 1.24
N VAL A 62 -18.41 -12.54 0.78
CA VAL A 62 -18.29 -11.18 1.33
C VAL A 62 -19.57 -10.40 1.12
N ALA A 63 -20.19 -10.48 -0.07
CA ALA A 63 -21.48 -9.86 -0.35
C ALA A 63 -22.61 -10.39 0.55
N LYS A 64 -22.49 -11.64 1.03
CA LYS A 64 -23.40 -12.26 2.00
C LYS A 64 -23.04 -11.97 3.46
N GLY A 65 -22.03 -11.14 3.72
CA GLY A 65 -21.69 -10.66 5.06
C GLY A 65 -20.61 -11.48 5.80
N LYS A 66 -19.77 -12.24 5.10
CA LYS A 66 -18.70 -13.04 5.73
C LYS A 66 -17.74 -12.24 6.65
N PHE A 67 -17.59 -10.93 6.41
CA PHE A 67 -16.74 -10.01 7.16
C PHE A 67 -17.50 -8.86 7.85
N ALA A 68 -18.83 -8.93 7.90
CA ALA A 68 -19.66 -7.91 8.52
C ALA A 68 -19.80 -8.12 10.04
#